data_AF-A0A7I8HR08-F1
#
_entry.id   AF-A0A7I8HR08-F1
#
_cell.length_a   1.000
_cell.length_b   1.000
_cell.length_c   1.000
_cell.angle_alpha   90.00
_cell.angle_beta   90.00
_cell.angle_gamma   90.00
#
_symmetry.space_group_name_H-M   'P 1'
#
loop_
_entity.id
_entity.type
_entity.pdbx_description
1 polymer ?
#
loop_
_entity_poly.entity_id
_entity_poly.type
_entity_poly.pdbx_seq_one_letter_code
_entity_poly.pdbx_strand_id
1 'polypeptide(L)'
;MAAEQIGVDEEMTARRLQWERHQAIDRKRRADKWREARRRLNGYQEPVRGALLAYWQGCKWPADPSYFLSMLHMYDTGRLSLDIPKA
;
A
#
# COMPACT_ATOMS: atom_id res chain seq x y z
N MET A 1 -1.81 -46.51 7.19
CA MET A 1 -1.68 -45.55 8.30
C MET A 1 -2.72 -44.46 8.08
N ALA A 2 -3.74 -44.40 8.93
CA ALA A 2 -4.65 -43.24 8.93
C ALA A 2 -3.88 -42.09 9.60
N ALA A 3 -3.79 -40.93 8.96
CA ALA A 3 -3.23 -39.75 9.61
C ALA A 3 -4.09 -39.44 10.83
N GLU A 4 -3.47 -39.31 12.02
CA GLU A 4 -4.17 -38.80 13.20
C GLU A 4 -4.76 -37.43 12.84
N GLN A 5 -6.09 -37.35 12.86
CA GLN A 5 -6.80 -36.11 12.63
C GLN A 5 -6.53 -35.21 13.84
N ILE A 6 -5.86 -34.08 13.60
CA ILE A 6 -5.60 -33.07 14.63
C ILE A 6 -6.96 -32.62 15.20
N GLY A 7 -7.06 -32.46 16.52
CA GLY A 7 -8.29 -32.02 17.16
C GLY A 7 -8.71 -30.63 16.66
N VAL A 8 -10.01 -30.42 16.45
CA VAL A 8 -10.55 -29.16 15.92
C VAL A 8 -10.08 -27.95 16.73
N ASP A 9 -10.02 -28.05 18.05
CA ASP A 9 -9.56 -26.95 18.93
C ASP A 9 -8.09 -26.60 18.72
N GLU A 10 -7.25 -27.60 18.46
CA GLU A 10 -5.83 -27.41 18.19
C GLU A 10 -5.62 -26.75 16.82
N GLU A 11 -6.37 -27.18 15.79
CA GLU A 11 -6.37 -26.53 14.48
C GLU A 11 -6.85 -25.06 14.57
N MET A 12 -7.95 -24.81 15.29
CA MET A 12 -8.51 -23.47 15.43
C MET A 12 -7.59 -22.53 16.22
N THR A 13 -6.85 -23.06 17.21
CA THR A 13 -5.81 -22.32 17.95
C THR A 13 -4.63 -21.97 17.04
N ALA A 14 -4.15 -22.93 16.27
CA ALA A 14 -3.07 -22.72 15.30
C ALA A 14 -3.46 -21.66 14.25
N ARG A 15 -4.69 -21.73 13.72
CA ARG A 15 -5.21 -20.74 12.76
C ARG A 15 -5.29 -19.34 13.36
N ARG A 16 -5.73 -19.20 14.61
CA ARG A 16 -5.78 -17.89 15.28
C ARG A 16 -4.39 -17.27 15.41
N LEU A 17 -3.41 -18.04 15.87
CA LEU A 17 -2.02 -17.56 16.01
C LEU A 17 -1.41 -17.18 14.65
N GLN A 18 -1.69 -17.95 13.60
CA GLN A 18 -1.28 -17.61 12.24
C GLN A 18 -1.94 -16.31 11.77
N TRP A 19 -3.25 -16.17 11.95
CA TRP A 19 -4.00 -14.97 11.58
C TRP A 19 -3.42 -13.72 12.24
N GLU A 20 -3.14 -13.75 13.54
CA GLU A 20 -2.54 -12.62 14.27
C GLU A 20 -1.17 -12.22 13.71
N ARG A 21 -0.32 -13.20 13.40
CA ARG A 21 0.99 -12.97 12.77
C ARG A 21 0.83 -12.35 11.38
N HIS A 22 -0.06 -12.89 10.55
CA HIS A 22 -0.37 -12.35 9.23
C HIS A 22 -0.85 -10.90 9.31
N GLN A 23 -1.76 -10.59 10.25
CA GLN A 23 -2.25 -9.22 10.47
C GLN A 23 -1.14 -8.26 10.92
N ALA A 24 -0.18 -8.72 11.73
CA ALA A 24 0.97 -7.92 12.14
C ALA A 24 1.91 -7.64 10.96
N ILE A 25 2.22 -8.67 10.16
CA ILE A 25 3.06 -8.57 8.97
C ILE A 25 2.43 -7.63 7.94
N ASP A 26 1.12 -7.76 7.68
CA ASP A 26 0.41 -6.92 6.71
C ASP A 26 0.37 -5.45 7.14
N ARG A 27 0.15 -5.18 8.43
CA ARG A 27 0.23 -3.81 8.96
C ARG A 27 1.63 -3.23 8.82
N LYS A 28 2.67 -4.01 9.13
CA LYS A 28 4.07 -3.59 8.94
C LYS A 28 4.35 -3.29 7.47
N ARG A 29 3.98 -4.19 6.56
CA ARG A 29 4.14 -4.03 5.12
C ARG A 29 3.44 -2.78 4.59
N ARG A 30 2.19 -2.52 5.02
CA ARG A 30 1.48 -1.28 4.65
C ARG A 30 2.19 -0.04 5.17
N ALA A 31 2.66 -0.05 6.42
CA ALA A 31 3.40 1.07 6.99
C ALA A 31 4.70 1.35 6.21
N ASP A 32 5.44 0.30 5.82
CA ASP A 32 6.67 0.43 5.04
C ASP A 32 6.41 1.01 3.65
N LYS A 33 5.35 0.54 2.96
CA LYS A 33 4.93 1.13 1.68
C LYS A 33 4.53 2.61 1.81
N TRP A 34 3.87 3.01 2.90
CA TRP A 34 3.57 4.43 3.14
C TRP A 34 4.84 5.26 3.31
N ARG A 35 5.84 4.75 4.04
CA ARG A 35 7.14 5.43 4.19
C ARG A 35 7.84 5.55 2.85
N GLU A 36 7.81 4.51 2.02
CA GLU A 36 8.35 4.54 0.67
C GLU A 36 7.66 5.59 -0.21
N ALA A 37 6.32 5.59 -0.23
CA ALA A 37 5.55 6.53 -1.04
C ALA A 37 5.82 7.99 -0.65
N ARG A 38 5.93 8.29 0.66
CA ARG A 38 6.30 9.62 1.15
C ARG A 38 7.72 10.02 0.76
N ARG A 39 8.69 9.09 0.83
CA ARG A 39 10.07 9.35 0.38
C ARG A 39 10.10 9.69 -1.10
N ARG A 40 9.40 8.93 -1.94
CA ARG A 40 9.30 9.20 -3.39
C ARG A 40 8.60 10.52 -3.67
N LEU A 41 7.49 10.79 -2.97
CA LEU A 41 6.75 12.04 -3.10
C LEU A 41 7.63 13.27 -2.79
N ASN A 42 8.48 13.17 -1.77
CA ASN A 42 9.42 14.24 -1.41
C ASN A 42 10.54 14.44 -2.44
N GLY A 43 10.75 13.49 -3.36
CA GLY A 43 11.71 13.64 -4.46
C GLY A 43 11.21 14.47 -5.63
N TYR A 44 9.90 14.74 -5.74
CA TYR A 44 9.34 15.59 -6.80
C TYR A 44 9.49 17.07 -6.47
N GLN A 45 9.66 17.90 -7.50
CA GLN A 45 9.63 19.35 -7.37
C GLN A 45 8.25 19.85 -6.95
N GLU A 46 8.20 21.00 -6.28
CA GLU A 46 7.01 21.53 -5.61
C GLU A 46 5.74 21.62 -6.49
N PRO A 47 5.78 22.09 -7.75
CA PRO A 47 4.55 22.17 -8.56
C PRO A 47 4.04 20.76 -8.96
N VAL A 48 4.95 19.82 -9.22
CA VAL A 48 4.63 18.42 -9.54
C VAL A 48 4.06 17.71 -8.31
N ARG A 49 4.71 17.87 -7.16
CA ARG A 49 4.30 17.25 -5.89
C ARG A 49 2.89 17.69 -5.49
N GLY A 50 2.58 18.98 -5.64
CA GLY A 50 1.25 19.53 -5.38
C GLY A 50 0.19 18.92 -6.29
N ALA A 51 0.45 18.86 -7.60
CA ALA A 51 -0.47 18.26 -8.56
C ALA A 51 -0.73 16.77 -8.28
N LEU A 52 0.32 15.99 -7.96
CA LEU A 52 0.19 14.57 -7.61
C LEU A 52 -0.66 14.35 -6.36
N LEU A 53 -0.48 15.19 -5.33
CA LEU A 53 -1.29 15.13 -4.11
C LEU A 53 -2.75 15.51 -4.36
N ALA A 54 -3.00 16.57 -5.13
CA ALA A 54 -4.36 16.99 -5.49
C ALA A 54 -5.08 15.89 -6.29
N TYR A 55 -4.39 15.29 -7.25
CA TYR A 55 -4.91 14.17 -8.03
C TYR A 55 -5.24 12.96 -7.12
N TRP A 56 -4.33 12.60 -6.21
CA TRP A 56 -4.55 11.53 -5.25
C TRP A 56 -5.77 11.78 -4.34
N GLN A 57 -5.93 13.02 -3.84
CA GLN A 57 -7.07 13.41 -3.00
C GLN A 57 -8.40 13.38 -3.75
N GLY A 58 -8.40 13.65 -5.06
CA GLY A 58 -9.60 13.56 -5.91
C GLY A 58 -9.97 12.14 -6.33
N CYS A 59 -9.04 11.19 -6.24
CA CYS A 59 -9.28 9.80 -6.60
C CYS A 59 -10.13 9.08 -5.55
N LYS A 60 -11.21 8.40 -5.97
CA LYS A 60 -12.02 7.52 -5.11
C LYS A 60 -11.37 6.16 -4.81
N TRP A 61 -10.05 6.09 -4.91
CA TRP A 61 -9.32 4.85 -4.74
C TRP A 61 -9.26 4.49 -3.25
N PRO A 62 -9.20 3.18 -2.92
CA PRO A 62 -8.95 2.80 -1.54
C PRO A 62 -7.65 3.46 -1.08
N ALA A 63 -7.65 4.02 0.14
CA ALA A 63 -6.51 4.71 0.74
C ALA A 63 -5.39 3.72 1.11
N ASP A 64 -4.92 2.95 0.14
CA ASP A 64 -3.86 1.96 0.25
C ASP A 64 -2.59 2.45 -0.47
N PRO A 65 -1.41 2.29 0.15
CA PRO A 65 -0.17 2.84 -0.38
C PRO A 65 0.27 2.18 -1.69
N SER A 66 -0.21 0.99 -2.02
CA SER A 66 0.14 0.31 -3.28
C SER A 66 -0.45 1.07 -4.47
N TYR A 67 -1.69 1.56 -4.35
CA TYR A 67 -2.33 2.37 -5.39
C TYR A 67 -1.63 3.72 -5.53
N PHE A 68 -1.24 4.34 -4.41
CA PHE A 68 -0.50 5.59 -4.45
C PHE A 68 0.88 5.40 -5.11
N LEU A 69 1.62 4.34 -4.76
CA LEU A 69 2.90 4.00 -5.41
C LEU A 69 2.73 3.70 -6.91
N SER A 70 1.67 3.00 -7.31
CA SER A 70 1.35 2.77 -8.72
C SER A 70 1.07 4.07 -9.45
N MET A 71 0.31 4.99 -8.85
CA MET A 71 0.04 6.31 -9.42
C MET A 71 1.34 7.11 -9.63
N LEU A 72 2.24 7.12 -8.64
CA LEU A 72 3.56 7.75 -8.78
C LEU A 72 4.38 7.11 -9.90
N HIS A 73 4.31 5.78 -10.04
CA HIS A 73 4.97 5.07 -11.14
C HIS A 73 4.36 5.37 -12.50
N MET A 74 3.04 5.53 -12.59
CA MET A 74 2.38 5.94 -13.83
C MET A 74 2.81 7.34 -14.24
N TYR A 75 3.00 8.26 -13.29
CA TYR A 75 3.56 9.58 -13.57
C TYR A 75 4.99 9.48 -14.10
N ASP A 76 5.87 8.76 -13.40
CA ASP A 76 7.28 8.60 -13.80
C ASP A 76 7.45 7.91 -15.17
N THR A 77 6.50 7.05 -15.56
CA THR A 77 6.50 6.35 -16.86
C THR A 77 5.74 7.10 -17.95
N GLY A 78 5.22 8.30 -17.67
CA GLY A 78 4.47 9.10 -18.65
C GLY A 78 3.07 8.54 -18.98
N ARG A 79 2.56 7.56 -18.22
CA ARG A 79 1.21 7.02 -18.36
C ARG A 79 0.15 7.85 -17.62
N LEU A 80 0.59 8.76 -16.76
CA LEU A 80 -0.24 9.76 -16.09
C LEU A 80 0.34 11.14 -16.35
N SER A 81 -0.40 11.96 -17.09
CA SER A 81 -0.09 13.37 -17.30
C SER A 81 -1.01 14.21 -16.41
N LEU A 82 -0.42 15.15 -15.67
CA LEU A 82 -1.16 16.08 -14.82
C LEU A 82 -1.01 17.49 -15.38
N ASP A 83 -2.08 18.28 -15.29
CA ASP A 83 -2.00 19.71 -15.52
C ASP A 83 -1.28 20.34 -14.32
N ILE A 84 0.00 20.67 -14.53
CA ILE A 84 0.83 21.25 -13.48
C ILE A 84 0.71 22.77 -13.61
N PRO A 85 0.12 23.46 -12.63
CA PRO A 85 0.07 24.91 -12.66
C PRO A 85 1.50 25.44 -12.75
N LYS A 86 1.76 26.29 -13.74
CA LYS A 86 3.04 27.00 -13.83
C LYS A 86 3.13 27.93 -12.63
N ALA A 87 4.21 27.79 -11.87
CA ALA A 87 4.56 28.70 -10.78
C ALA A 87 4.75 30.14 -11.30
#